data_AF-A0A4Y8Y5L0-F1
#
_entry.id   AF-A0A4Y8Y5L0-F1
#
_cell.length_a   1.000
_cell.length_b   1.000
_cell.length_c   1.000
_cell.angle_alpha   90.00
_cell.angle_beta   90.00
_cell.angle_gamma   90.00
#
_symmetry.space_group_name_H-M   'P 1'
#
loop_
_entity.id
_entity.type
_entity.pdbx_description
1 polymer ?
#
loop_
_entity_poly.entity_id
_entity_poly.type
_entity_poly.pdbx_seq_one_letter_code
_entity_poly.pdbx_strand_id
1 'polypeptide(L)'
;MGVPPASSAGPQMWIRGPASQQSAQQPAGQPVQQPTQQPVQQAVPAAAVAPPGTAVGAVHAAPAAPAPREPSPHRGERIAWVNAHGGGGASTLAHALGGADLGTRWPEPADGEPGDVLLVARTHAGGIRAASQALNALRMGDHPDGLRLVAVVLVADAPGRLPRQLGQRVRVLRSAAEVHRVPWVPAWRLGDEVDPLPRDVRALAALTGGPAGPVAGLR
;
A
#
# COMPACT_ATOMS: atom_id res chain seq x y z
N MET A 1 2.95 -76.13 -10.84
CA MET A 1 4.21 -75.46 -10.45
C MET A 1 4.26 -74.13 -11.18
N GLY A 2 4.29 -72.94 -10.58
CA GLY A 2 4.32 -72.53 -9.18
C GLY A 2 3.62 -71.17 -9.04
N VAL A 3 3.13 -70.94 -7.83
CA VAL A 3 2.40 -69.77 -7.33
C VAL A 3 3.31 -68.52 -7.31
N PRO A 4 2.80 -67.30 -7.56
CA PRO A 4 3.57 -66.05 -7.39
C PRO A 4 3.53 -65.57 -5.93
N PRO A 5 4.50 -64.76 -5.47
CA PRO A 5 4.26 -63.86 -4.36
C PRO A 5 4.09 -62.41 -4.84
N ALA A 6 3.01 -61.81 -4.35
CA ALA A 6 2.79 -60.39 -4.26
C ALA A 6 3.79 -59.75 -3.29
N SER A 7 4.11 -58.47 -3.46
CA SER A 7 4.08 -57.58 -2.29
C SER A 7 3.81 -56.13 -2.65
N SER A 8 2.85 -55.61 -1.90
CA SER A 8 2.27 -54.28 -1.89
C SER A 8 3.23 -53.25 -1.29
N ALA A 9 3.45 -52.14 -1.98
CA ALA A 9 4.01 -50.93 -1.38
C ALA A 9 2.85 -50.08 -0.84
N GLY A 10 2.61 -50.21 0.46
CA GLY A 10 1.59 -49.44 1.19
C GLY A 10 1.92 -47.94 1.33
N PRO A 11 0.94 -47.14 1.77
CA PRO A 11 1.02 -45.68 1.82
C PRO A 11 1.93 -45.18 2.97
N GLN A 12 2.77 -44.20 2.64
CA GLN A 12 3.65 -43.50 3.58
C GLN A 12 2.82 -42.76 4.64
N MET A 13 2.84 -43.26 5.87
CA MET A 13 2.24 -42.65 7.05
C MET A 13 3.10 -41.47 7.54
N TRP A 14 2.49 -40.30 7.66
CA TRP A 14 3.06 -39.16 8.37
C TRP A 14 3.02 -39.43 9.88
N ILE A 15 4.18 -39.72 10.48
CA ILE A 15 4.32 -39.89 11.92
C ILE A 15 4.21 -38.52 12.59
N ARG A 16 3.13 -38.34 13.38
CA ARG A 16 2.98 -37.27 14.36
C ARG A 16 4.02 -37.47 15.46
N GLY A 17 4.93 -36.51 15.62
CA GLY A 17 5.82 -36.45 16.78
C GLY A 17 5.03 -36.29 18.09
N PRO A 18 5.53 -36.82 19.21
CA PRO A 18 4.82 -36.77 20.48
C PRO A 18 4.72 -35.35 21.01
N ALA A 19 3.52 -35.00 21.48
CA ALA A 19 3.26 -33.84 22.31
C ALA A 19 3.83 -34.10 23.71
N SER A 20 4.88 -33.38 24.08
CA SER A 20 5.35 -33.29 25.46
C SER A 20 4.92 -31.95 26.03
N GLN A 21 3.92 -31.99 26.90
CA GLN A 21 3.66 -30.91 27.84
C GLN A 21 4.86 -30.78 28.77
N GLN A 22 5.36 -29.56 28.97
CA GLN A 22 6.31 -29.27 30.04
C GLN A 22 5.81 -28.08 30.83
N SER A 23 5.17 -28.38 31.96
CA SER A 23 4.85 -27.45 33.03
C SER A 23 5.72 -27.76 34.24
N ALA A 24 6.30 -26.68 34.80
CA ALA A 24 6.89 -26.49 36.13
C ALA A 24 8.26 -27.14 36.45
N GLN A 25 9.31 -26.32 36.55
CA GLN A 25 9.81 -25.83 37.85
C GLN A 25 10.98 -24.85 37.70
N GLN A 26 10.86 -23.70 38.35
CA GLN A 26 11.88 -22.66 38.51
C GLN A 26 12.89 -23.09 39.58
N PRO A 27 14.21 -23.00 39.32
CA PRO A 27 15.20 -22.84 40.37
C PRO A 27 15.44 -21.35 40.64
N ALA A 28 15.36 -20.99 41.92
CA ALA A 28 15.71 -19.69 42.44
C ALA A 28 17.23 -19.44 42.34
N GLY A 29 17.58 -18.18 42.03
CA GLY A 29 18.78 -17.54 42.55
C GLY A 29 20.04 -17.58 41.70
N GLN A 30 20.13 -16.68 40.71
CA GLN A 30 21.38 -15.97 40.41
C GLN A 30 21.05 -14.50 40.11
N PRO A 31 21.62 -13.52 40.84
CA PRO A 31 21.41 -12.12 40.53
C PRO A 31 22.16 -11.77 39.25
N VAL A 32 21.41 -11.50 38.18
CA VAL A 32 21.92 -10.83 36.98
C VAL A 32 22.24 -9.40 37.38
N GLN A 33 23.53 -9.07 37.39
CA GLN A 33 24.01 -7.70 37.60
C GLN A 33 23.50 -6.83 36.45
N GLN A 34 22.63 -5.87 36.75
CA GLN A 34 22.29 -4.78 35.83
C GLN A 34 23.54 -3.94 35.59
N PRO A 35 23.93 -3.66 34.33
CA PRO A 35 24.88 -2.60 34.10
C PRO A 35 24.24 -1.28 34.54
N THR A 36 24.81 -0.70 35.59
CA THR A 36 24.52 0.62 36.10
C THR A 36 24.66 1.63 34.95
N GLN A 37 23.54 2.16 34.45
CA GLN A 37 23.57 3.31 33.57
C GLN A 37 24.01 4.51 34.41
N GLN A 38 25.30 4.84 34.33
CA GLN A 38 25.80 6.12 34.82
C GLN A 38 25.19 7.24 33.97
N PRO A 39 24.61 8.29 34.57
CA PRO A 39 24.17 9.45 33.82
C PRO A 39 25.41 10.16 33.27
N VAL A 40 25.61 10.11 31.97
CA VAL A 40 26.54 11.00 31.27
C VAL A 40 25.98 12.42 31.34
N GLN A 41 26.37 13.14 32.40
CA GLN A 41 26.23 14.58 32.47
C GLN A 41 27.09 15.19 31.37
N GLN A 42 26.47 15.53 30.23
CA GLN A 42 27.13 16.38 29.24
C GLN A 42 27.21 17.79 29.82
N ALA A 43 28.44 18.18 30.14
CA ALA A 43 28.80 19.51 30.58
C ALA A 43 28.42 20.54 29.50
N VAL A 44 27.66 21.55 29.89
CA VAL A 44 27.47 22.79 29.14
C VAL A 44 28.77 23.60 29.19
N PRO A 45 29.46 23.88 28.07
CA PRO A 45 30.54 24.85 28.09
C PRO A 45 29.95 26.26 28.16
N ALA A 46 30.48 27.03 29.11
CA ALA A 46 30.15 28.41 29.39
C ALA A 46 30.38 29.34 28.19
N ALA A 47 29.51 30.35 28.12
CA ALA A 47 29.49 31.41 27.13
C ALA A 47 30.85 32.13 26.99
N ALA A 48 31.37 32.15 25.75
CA ALA A 48 32.37 33.12 25.32
C ALA A 48 31.63 34.35 24.77
N VAL A 49 31.78 35.49 25.45
CA VAL A 49 31.28 36.79 25.02
C VAL A 49 32.14 37.31 23.87
N ALA A 50 31.54 37.49 22.69
CA ALA A 50 32.15 38.16 21.54
C ALA A 50 31.83 39.68 21.54
N PRO A 51 32.71 40.53 21.01
CA PRO A 51 32.53 42.00 20.98
C PRO A 51 31.44 42.43 19.98
N PRO A 52 30.90 43.66 20.08
CA PRO A 52 29.78 44.10 19.25
C PRO A 52 30.27 44.37 17.82
N GLY A 53 29.99 43.42 16.92
CA GLY A 53 30.08 43.59 15.48
C GLY A 53 28.77 44.16 14.93
N THR A 54 28.89 45.27 14.22
CA THR A 54 27.90 46.02 13.45
C THR A 54 26.67 45.21 13.00
N ALA A 55 25.48 45.60 13.48
CA ALA A 55 24.22 45.07 12.99
C ALA A 55 24.01 45.48 11.52
N VAL A 56 24.28 44.56 10.60
CA VAL A 56 23.89 44.70 9.20
C VAL A 56 22.42 44.29 9.13
N GLY A 57 21.54 45.25 8.81
CA GLY A 57 20.11 45.03 8.74
C GLY A 57 19.77 43.88 7.80
N ALA A 58 19.18 42.81 8.35
CA ALA A 58 18.57 41.77 7.55
C ALA A 58 17.37 42.39 6.83
N VAL A 59 17.57 42.74 5.56
CA VAL A 59 16.46 43.03 4.66
C VAL A 59 15.60 41.77 4.58
N HIS A 60 14.36 41.86 5.05
CA HIS A 60 13.36 40.84 4.78
C HIS A 60 13.18 40.78 3.27
N ALA A 61 13.83 39.82 2.62
CA ALA A 61 13.55 39.48 1.25
C ALA A 61 12.06 39.11 1.19
N ALA A 62 11.29 39.90 0.44
CA ALA A 62 9.91 39.56 0.14
C ALA A 62 9.86 38.14 -0.42
N PRO A 63 8.85 37.32 -0.06
CA PRO A 63 8.73 35.98 -0.62
C PRO A 63 8.71 36.10 -2.14
N ALA A 64 9.70 35.47 -2.79
CA ALA A 64 9.73 35.39 -4.24
C ALA A 64 8.40 34.78 -4.70
N ALA A 65 7.76 35.41 -5.70
CA ALA A 65 6.58 34.86 -6.32
C ALA A 65 6.88 33.41 -6.73
N PRO A 66 5.96 32.45 -6.46
CA PRO A 66 6.21 31.06 -6.80
C PRO A 66 6.53 30.95 -8.29
N ALA A 67 7.68 30.34 -8.60
CA ALA A 67 8.03 30.04 -9.98
C ALA A 67 6.88 29.25 -10.63
N PRO A 68 6.62 29.42 -11.94
CA PRO A 68 5.61 28.66 -12.63
C PRO A 68 5.84 27.16 -12.39
N ARG A 69 4.87 26.47 -11.80
CA ARG A 69 4.94 25.01 -11.66
C ARG A 69 4.91 24.39 -13.05
N GLU A 70 5.83 23.47 -13.30
CA GLU A 70 5.77 22.66 -14.50
C GLU A 70 4.48 21.81 -14.47
N PRO A 71 3.78 21.67 -15.62
CA PRO A 71 2.56 20.88 -15.68
C PRO A 71 2.83 19.42 -15.31
N SER A 72 1.90 18.81 -14.55
CA SER A 72 2.03 17.41 -14.13
C SER A 72 2.19 16.46 -15.34
N PRO A 73 3.06 15.44 -15.27
CA PRO A 73 3.20 14.43 -16.33
C PRO A 73 1.93 13.60 -16.53
N HIS A 74 0.98 13.67 -15.60
CA HIS A 74 -0.30 12.96 -15.65
C HIS A 74 -1.43 13.79 -16.26
N ARG A 75 -1.12 14.96 -16.84
CA ARG A 75 -2.10 15.81 -17.49
C ARG A 75 -2.83 15.07 -18.61
N GLY A 76 -4.16 15.12 -18.58
CA GLY A 76 -5.02 14.48 -19.59
C GLY A 76 -5.41 13.04 -19.26
N GLU A 77 -4.80 12.42 -18.23
CA GLU A 77 -5.32 11.19 -17.65
C GLU A 77 -6.68 11.44 -17.00
N ARG A 78 -7.57 10.45 -17.06
CA ARG A 78 -8.91 10.55 -16.46
C ARG A 78 -8.95 10.03 -15.03
N ILE A 79 -8.11 9.04 -14.70
CA ILE A 79 -8.13 8.35 -13.42
C ILE A 79 -6.76 8.43 -12.75
N ALA A 80 -6.75 8.68 -11.45
CA ALA A 80 -5.61 8.51 -10.56
C ALA A 80 -5.71 7.21 -9.77
N TRP A 81 -4.66 6.40 -9.81
CA TRP A 81 -4.45 5.27 -8.92
C TRP A 81 -3.65 5.72 -7.69
N VAL A 82 -4.26 5.59 -6.51
CA VAL A 82 -3.64 5.99 -5.24
C VAL A 82 -3.63 4.80 -4.31
N ASN A 83 -2.47 4.36 -3.84
CA ASN A 83 -2.39 3.35 -2.82
C ASN A 83 -2.72 3.94 -1.44
N ALA A 84 -3.54 3.24 -0.66
CA ALA A 84 -3.75 3.55 0.75
C ALA A 84 -2.50 3.28 1.61
N HIS A 85 -1.56 2.46 1.10
CA HIS A 85 -0.31 2.10 1.77
C HIS A 85 0.77 1.72 0.75
N GLY A 86 2.05 1.70 1.17
CA GLY A 86 3.13 1.24 0.29
C GLY A 86 2.89 -0.18 -0.26
N GLY A 87 3.12 -0.37 -1.56
CA GLY A 87 2.96 -1.67 -2.23
C GLY A 87 1.52 -2.15 -2.40
N GLY A 88 0.55 -1.24 -2.51
CA GLY A 88 -0.87 -1.56 -2.70
C GLY A 88 -1.21 -2.20 -4.05
N GLY A 89 -0.42 -1.89 -5.09
CA GLY A 89 -0.60 -2.39 -6.46
C GLY A 89 -1.05 -1.35 -7.48
N ALA A 90 -1.11 -0.05 -7.13
CA ALA A 90 -1.48 1.03 -8.04
C ALA A 90 -0.62 1.03 -9.31
N SER A 91 0.72 0.92 -9.19
CA SER A 91 1.63 0.88 -10.34
C SER A 91 1.32 -0.27 -11.30
N THR A 92 1.08 -1.47 -10.77
CA THR A 92 0.70 -2.65 -11.56
C THR A 92 -0.62 -2.44 -12.27
N LEU A 93 -1.62 -1.87 -11.59
CA LEU A 93 -2.94 -1.62 -12.18
C LEU A 93 -2.90 -0.50 -13.22
N ALA A 94 -2.17 0.58 -12.97
CA ALA A 94 -1.94 1.67 -13.92
C ALA A 94 -1.23 1.15 -15.19
N HIS A 95 -0.22 0.29 -15.03
CA HIS A 95 0.44 -0.34 -16.17
C HIS A 95 -0.51 -1.25 -16.97
N ALA A 96 -1.35 -2.03 -16.29
CA ALA A 96 -2.27 -2.96 -16.96
C ALA A 96 -3.51 -2.29 -17.57
N LEU A 97 -3.98 -1.16 -17.02
CA LEU A 97 -5.28 -0.56 -17.34
C LEU A 97 -5.22 0.90 -17.80
N GLY A 98 -4.04 1.51 -17.83
CA GLY A 98 -3.85 2.96 -18.03
C GLY A 98 -4.20 3.77 -16.77
N GLY A 99 -4.03 5.09 -16.84
CA GLY A 99 -4.25 6.01 -15.72
C GLY A 99 -2.95 6.46 -15.04
N ALA A 100 -3.08 7.48 -14.19
CA ALA A 100 -1.97 8.07 -13.46
C ALA A 100 -1.64 7.27 -12.19
N ASP A 101 -0.43 6.71 -12.06
CA ASP A 101 0.05 6.17 -10.78
C ASP A 101 0.63 7.28 -9.90
N LEU A 102 -0.05 7.56 -8.79
CA LEU A 102 0.35 8.60 -7.84
C LEU A 102 0.93 8.02 -6.54
N GLY A 103 1.28 6.73 -6.51
CA GLY A 103 1.92 6.13 -5.34
C GLY A 103 0.97 6.16 -4.13
N THR A 104 1.27 6.90 -3.08
CA THR A 104 0.40 7.07 -1.89
C THR A 104 -0.06 8.51 -1.67
N ARG A 105 0.20 9.41 -2.63
CA ARG A 105 -0.20 10.82 -2.52
C ARG A 105 -1.62 11.00 -3.07
N TRP A 106 -2.33 11.99 -2.56
CA TRP A 106 -3.55 12.44 -3.22
C TRP A 106 -3.19 13.21 -4.51
N PRO A 107 -4.03 13.14 -5.56
CA PRO A 107 -3.84 13.97 -6.74
C PRO A 107 -3.98 15.45 -6.40
N GLU A 108 -3.37 16.30 -7.22
CA GLU A 108 -3.49 17.75 -7.16
C GLU A 108 -4.19 18.27 -8.43
N PRO A 109 -5.54 18.32 -8.48
CA PRO A 109 -6.27 18.75 -9.67
C PRO A 109 -5.92 20.17 -10.12
N ALA A 110 -5.53 21.04 -9.19
CA ALA A 110 -5.06 22.40 -9.49
C ALA A 110 -3.82 22.41 -10.41
N ASP A 111 -2.97 21.37 -10.34
CA ASP A 111 -1.78 21.22 -11.18
C ASP A 111 -2.07 20.42 -12.48
N GLY A 112 -3.33 20.04 -12.70
CA GLY A 112 -3.82 19.33 -13.90
C GLY A 112 -3.83 17.80 -13.78
N GLU A 113 -3.69 17.25 -12.58
CA GLU A 113 -3.80 15.81 -12.32
C GLU A 113 -5.27 15.34 -12.31
N PRO A 114 -5.55 14.05 -12.62
CA PRO A 114 -6.91 13.51 -12.55
C PRO A 114 -7.49 13.55 -11.14
N GLY A 115 -8.65 14.20 -10.99
CA GLY A 115 -9.38 14.27 -9.72
C GLY A 115 -10.17 12.99 -9.37
N ASP A 116 -10.42 12.12 -10.35
CA ASP A 116 -11.13 10.87 -10.13
C ASP A 116 -10.18 9.78 -9.61
N VAL A 117 -10.39 9.32 -8.38
CA VAL A 117 -9.44 8.46 -7.66
C VAL A 117 -9.95 7.02 -7.52
N LEU A 118 -9.09 6.07 -7.88
CA LEU A 118 -9.19 4.66 -7.48
C LEU A 118 -8.23 4.39 -6.33
N LEU A 119 -8.78 4.18 -5.13
CA LEU A 119 -8.00 3.91 -3.92
C LEU A 119 -7.63 2.43 -3.83
N VAL A 120 -6.35 2.10 -3.94
CA VAL A 120 -5.84 0.73 -3.99
C VAL A 120 -5.34 0.27 -2.62
N ALA A 121 -5.73 -0.92 -2.19
CA ALA A 121 -5.17 -1.55 -1.01
C ALA A 121 -5.12 -3.07 -1.15
N ARG A 122 -4.18 -3.71 -0.46
CA ARG A 122 -4.13 -5.17 -0.42
C ARG A 122 -5.04 -5.75 0.65
N THR A 123 -5.50 -6.98 0.46
CA THR A 123 -6.45 -7.64 1.38
C THR A 123 -5.83 -8.23 2.66
N HIS A 124 -4.63 -7.80 3.06
CA HIS A 124 -4.08 -8.10 4.39
C HIS A 124 -4.62 -7.13 5.47
N ALA A 125 -4.39 -7.45 6.74
CA ALA A 125 -4.91 -6.67 7.86
C ALA A 125 -4.51 -5.19 7.84
N GLY A 126 -3.24 -4.91 7.50
CA GLY A 126 -2.70 -3.55 7.36
C GLY A 126 -3.33 -2.79 6.20
N GLY A 127 -3.47 -3.42 5.02
CA GLY A 127 -4.01 -2.77 3.84
C GLY A 127 -5.49 -2.40 4.00
N ILE A 128 -6.30 -3.30 4.58
CA ILE A 128 -7.71 -3.03 4.87
C ILE A 128 -7.87 -1.90 5.91
N ARG A 129 -6.98 -1.83 6.91
CA ARG A 129 -6.95 -0.73 7.88
C ARG A 129 -6.59 0.59 7.20
N ALA A 130 -5.55 0.61 6.37
CA ALA A 130 -5.12 1.79 5.64
C ALA A 130 -6.22 2.31 4.70
N ALA A 131 -6.91 1.42 3.99
CA ALA A 131 -8.07 1.79 3.17
C ALA A 131 -9.18 2.45 4.00
N SER A 132 -9.46 1.91 5.19
CA SER A 132 -10.46 2.47 6.11
C SER A 132 -10.06 3.87 6.59
N GLN A 133 -8.77 4.10 6.87
CA GLN A 133 -8.23 5.39 7.29
C GLN A 133 -8.27 6.42 6.16
N ALA A 134 -7.86 6.04 4.94
CA ALA A 134 -7.93 6.90 3.77
C ALA A 134 -9.38 7.29 3.42
N LEU A 135 -10.33 6.35 3.48
CA LEU A 135 -11.76 6.67 3.35
C LEU A 135 -12.25 7.62 4.44
N ASN A 136 -11.71 7.51 5.66
CA ASN A 136 -12.07 8.41 6.73
C ASN A 136 -11.53 9.83 6.49
N ALA A 137 -10.28 9.96 6.04
CA ALA A 137 -9.69 11.24 5.65
C ALA A 137 -10.50 11.93 4.55
N LEU A 138 -10.92 11.18 3.53
CA LEU A 138 -11.80 11.69 2.47
C LEU A 138 -13.13 12.22 3.02
N ARG A 139 -13.76 11.50 3.96
CA ARG A 139 -15.00 11.97 4.60
C ARG A 139 -14.82 13.20 5.48
N MET A 140 -13.66 13.35 6.11
CA MET A 140 -13.35 14.49 6.98
C MET A 140 -12.90 15.73 6.18
N GLY A 141 -12.70 15.60 4.86
CA GLY A 141 -12.19 16.70 4.04
C GLY A 141 -10.67 16.87 4.11
N ASP A 142 -9.93 15.88 4.62
CA ASP A 142 -8.45 15.90 4.70
C ASP A 142 -7.82 15.51 3.36
N HIS A 143 -8.14 16.24 2.29
CA HIS A 143 -7.63 16.01 0.94
C HIS A 143 -7.73 17.27 0.08
N PRO A 144 -6.94 17.39 -1.00
CA PRO A 144 -7.07 18.49 -1.96
C PRO A 144 -8.48 18.63 -2.53
N ASP A 145 -8.88 19.85 -2.86
CA ASP A 145 -10.18 20.12 -3.48
C ASP A 145 -10.30 19.49 -4.87
N GLY A 146 -11.54 19.14 -5.26
CA GLY A 146 -11.83 18.62 -6.59
C GLY A 146 -11.55 17.12 -6.77
N LEU A 147 -11.24 16.40 -5.70
CA LEU A 147 -11.13 14.94 -5.74
C LEU A 147 -12.49 14.25 -5.64
N ARG A 148 -12.64 13.15 -6.37
CA ARG A 148 -13.79 12.27 -6.32
C ARG A 148 -13.32 10.83 -6.21
N LEU A 149 -13.64 10.17 -5.10
CA LEU A 149 -13.41 8.73 -5.00
C LEU A 149 -14.36 7.99 -5.94
N VAL A 150 -13.80 7.28 -6.93
CA VAL A 150 -14.54 6.41 -7.83
C VAL A 150 -14.83 5.07 -7.15
N ALA A 151 -13.80 4.41 -6.64
CA ALA A 151 -13.93 3.15 -5.94
C ALA A 151 -12.70 2.82 -5.08
N VAL A 152 -12.88 1.87 -4.16
CA VAL A 152 -11.78 1.17 -3.50
C VAL A 152 -11.47 -0.11 -4.25
N VAL A 153 -10.21 -0.30 -4.64
CA VAL A 153 -9.73 -1.49 -5.34
C VAL A 153 -8.93 -2.36 -4.39
N LEU A 154 -9.45 -3.55 -4.10
CA LEU A 154 -8.85 -4.49 -3.17
C LEU A 154 -8.10 -5.60 -3.89
N VAL A 155 -6.77 -5.53 -3.86
CA VAL A 155 -5.87 -6.50 -4.48
C VAL A 155 -5.58 -7.65 -3.54
N ALA A 156 -5.76 -8.89 -4.01
CA ALA A 156 -5.46 -10.06 -3.20
C ALA A 156 -3.99 -10.07 -2.74
N ASP A 157 -3.76 -10.27 -1.44
CA ASP A 157 -2.42 -10.39 -0.86
C ASP A 157 -1.81 -11.78 -1.03
N ALA A 158 -2.65 -12.80 -1.19
CA ALA A 158 -2.27 -14.19 -1.39
C ALA A 158 -3.35 -14.93 -2.19
N PRO A 159 -3.03 -16.09 -2.81
CA PRO A 159 -4.05 -16.94 -3.43
C PRO A 159 -5.01 -17.54 -2.40
N GLY A 160 -6.19 -17.95 -2.85
CA GLY A 160 -7.17 -18.68 -2.05
C GLY A 160 -8.21 -17.80 -1.37
N ARG A 161 -8.85 -18.35 -0.33
CA ARG A 161 -9.98 -17.69 0.34
C ARG A 161 -9.50 -16.68 1.38
N LEU A 162 -10.05 -15.48 1.31
CA LEU A 162 -9.82 -14.44 2.32
C LEU A 162 -10.27 -14.91 3.72
N PRO A 163 -9.42 -14.82 4.76
CA PRO A 163 -9.81 -15.13 6.14
C PRO A 163 -11.06 -14.37 6.59
N ARG A 164 -11.92 -15.03 7.38
CA ARG A 164 -13.25 -14.50 7.77
C ARG A 164 -13.16 -13.11 8.39
N GLN A 165 -12.17 -12.89 9.26
CA GLN A 165 -11.95 -11.63 9.96
C GLN A 165 -11.67 -10.48 8.99
N LEU A 166 -10.87 -10.74 7.94
CA LEU A 166 -10.60 -9.77 6.88
C LEU A 166 -11.82 -9.56 6.01
N GLY A 167 -12.55 -10.64 5.66
CA GLY A 167 -13.81 -10.56 4.93
C GLY A 167 -14.89 -9.71 5.61
N GLN A 168 -14.99 -9.77 6.94
CA GLN A 168 -15.88 -8.92 7.73
C GLN A 168 -15.51 -7.44 7.61
N ARG A 169 -14.22 -7.09 7.71
CA ARG A 169 -13.74 -5.71 7.54
C ARG A 169 -13.95 -5.21 6.11
N VAL A 170 -13.73 -6.05 5.10
CA VAL A 170 -14.04 -5.70 3.71
C VAL A 170 -15.53 -5.43 3.50
N ARG A 171 -16.43 -6.11 4.24
CA ARG A 171 -17.87 -5.81 4.21
C ARG A 171 -18.17 -4.40 4.72
N VAL A 172 -17.44 -3.92 5.74
CA VAL A 172 -17.56 -2.56 6.25
C VAL A 172 -17.07 -1.54 5.21
N LEU A 173 -15.97 -1.82 4.51
CA LEU A 173 -15.53 -0.97 3.38
C LEU A 173 -16.62 -0.87 2.30
N ARG A 174 -17.25 -2.00 1.95
CA ARG A 174 -18.34 -2.06 0.98
C ARG A 174 -19.59 -1.26 1.37
N SER A 175 -19.84 -1.05 2.66
CA SER A 175 -20.96 -0.20 3.08
C SER A 175 -20.65 1.30 2.99
N ALA A 176 -19.36 1.67 2.83
CA ALA A 176 -18.93 3.07 2.82
C ALA A 176 -18.53 3.57 1.42
N ALA A 177 -18.16 2.69 0.50
CA ALA A 177 -17.75 3.02 -0.86
C ALA A 177 -18.00 1.85 -1.82
N GLU A 178 -18.00 2.15 -3.12
CA GLU A 178 -17.91 1.12 -4.15
C GLU A 178 -16.58 0.36 -4.00
N VAL A 179 -16.64 -0.98 -4.06
CA VAL A 179 -15.45 -1.84 -3.87
C VAL A 179 -15.33 -2.83 -5.02
N HIS A 180 -14.20 -2.75 -5.72
CA HIS A 180 -13.78 -3.73 -6.70
C HIS A 180 -12.72 -4.65 -6.12
N ARG A 181 -12.69 -5.90 -6.57
CA ARG A 181 -11.70 -6.88 -6.15
C ARG A 181 -10.82 -7.26 -7.31
N VAL A 182 -9.52 -7.33 -7.05
CA VAL A 182 -8.53 -7.83 -7.99
C VAL A 182 -8.01 -9.16 -7.43
N PRO A 183 -8.16 -10.27 -8.16
CA PRO A 183 -7.72 -11.57 -7.70
C PRO A 183 -6.19 -11.63 -7.62
N TRP A 184 -5.68 -12.71 -7.02
CA TRP A 184 -4.26 -13.00 -7.06
C TRP A 184 -3.88 -13.43 -8.48
N VAL A 185 -3.01 -12.68 -9.14
CA VAL A 185 -2.50 -12.96 -10.49
C VAL A 185 -1.02 -13.33 -10.37
N PRO A 186 -0.64 -14.62 -10.44
CA PRO A 186 0.74 -15.05 -10.26
C PRO A 186 1.74 -14.39 -11.23
N ALA A 187 1.34 -14.20 -12.48
CA ALA A 187 2.15 -13.62 -13.55
C ALA A 187 2.70 -12.22 -13.21
N TRP A 188 1.90 -11.38 -12.54
CA TRP A 188 2.35 -10.03 -12.12
C TRP A 188 3.51 -10.05 -11.13
N ARG A 189 3.81 -11.17 -10.46
CA ARG A 189 5.01 -11.28 -9.60
C ARG A 189 6.30 -11.36 -10.39
N LEU A 190 6.22 -11.83 -11.63
CA LEU A 190 7.35 -11.96 -12.53
C LEU A 190 7.50 -10.72 -13.43
N GLY A 191 6.57 -9.76 -13.31
CA GLY A 191 6.51 -8.61 -14.21
C GLY A 191 5.88 -8.93 -15.57
N ASP A 192 5.26 -10.11 -15.71
CA ASP A 192 4.66 -10.54 -16.97
C ASP A 192 3.39 -9.74 -17.26
N GLU A 193 3.23 -9.34 -18.53
CA GLU A 193 1.97 -8.85 -19.05
C GLU A 193 0.94 -9.99 -19.13
N VAL A 194 -0.33 -9.67 -18.88
CA VAL A 194 -1.41 -10.66 -18.80
C VAL A 194 -2.51 -10.31 -19.78
N ASP A 195 -2.64 -11.12 -20.84
CA ASP A 195 -3.74 -11.05 -21.80
C ASP A 195 -4.27 -12.48 -22.08
N PRO A 196 -5.57 -12.76 -21.86
CA PRO A 196 -6.60 -11.86 -21.36
C PRO A 196 -6.50 -11.58 -19.86
N LEU A 197 -6.72 -10.32 -19.48
CA LEU A 197 -6.86 -9.92 -18.07
C LEU A 197 -7.98 -10.70 -17.38
N PRO A 198 -7.86 -11.03 -16.08
CA PRO A 198 -8.94 -11.69 -15.33
C PRO A 198 -10.25 -10.90 -15.39
N ARG A 199 -11.40 -11.60 -15.35
CA ARG A 199 -12.74 -10.98 -15.48
C ARG A 199 -12.95 -9.79 -14.54
N ASP A 200 -12.57 -9.93 -13.27
CA ASP A 200 -12.74 -8.88 -12.27
C ASP A 200 -11.86 -7.65 -12.58
N VAL A 201 -10.69 -7.85 -13.18
CA VAL A 201 -9.79 -6.78 -13.63
C VAL A 201 -10.32 -6.11 -14.89
N ARG A 202 -10.93 -6.86 -15.82
CA ARG A 202 -11.59 -6.27 -17.00
C ARG A 202 -12.78 -5.40 -16.62
N ALA A 203 -13.49 -5.71 -15.53
CA ALA A 203 -14.57 -4.85 -15.03
C ALA A 203 -14.05 -3.48 -14.57
N LEU A 204 -12.83 -3.42 -14.03
CA LEU A 204 -12.16 -2.17 -13.66
C LEU A 204 -11.74 -1.35 -14.88
N ALA A 205 -11.41 -1.97 -16.01
CA ALA A 205 -11.01 -1.27 -17.23
C ALA A 205 -12.09 -0.31 -17.76
N ALA A 206 -13.36 -0.58 -17.46
CA ALA A 206 -14.46 0.32 -17.81
C ALA A 206 -14.39 1.65 -17.04
N LEU A 207 -13.82 1.65 -15.82
CA LEU A 207 -13.66 2.84 -14.98
C LEU A 207 -12.46 3.70 -15.42
N THR A 208 -11.41 3.08 -15.97
CA THR A 208 -10.28 3.79 -16.57
C THR A 208 -10.56 4.30 -17.99
N GLY A 209 -11.71 3.90 -18.56
CA GLY A 209 -12.15 4.32 -19.89
C GLY A 209 -11.53 3.53 -21.04
N GLY A 210 -10.99 2.33 -20.77
CA GLY A 210 -10.27 1.47 -21.72
C GLY A 210 -9.01 2.16 -22.30
N PRO A 211 -8.14 1.44 -23.04
CA PRO A 211 -7.16 2.15 -23.87
C PRO A 211 -7.96 3.11 -24.74
N ALA A 212 -7.53 4.37 -24.83
CA ALA A 212 -8.04 5.27 -25.85
C ALA A 212 -7.96 4.51 -27.17
N GLY A 213 -9.12 4.11 -27.72
CA GLY A 213 -9.18 3.45 -29.01
C GLY A 213 -8.42 4.29 -30.03
N PRO A 214 -7.86 3.68 -31.09
CA PRO A 214 -7.07 4.43 -32.07
C PRO A 214 -7.87 5.65 -32.50
N VAL A 215 -7.25 6.83 -32.39
CA VAL A 215 -7.80 8.10 -32.87
C VAL A 215 -8.12 7.93 -34.35
N ALA A 216 -9.36 7.57 -34.62
CA ALA A 216 -9.89 7.45 -35.96
C ALA A 216 -10.01 8.87 -36.52
N GLY A 217 -9.11 9.21 -37.42
CA GLY A 217 -9.28 10.31 -38.37
C GLY A 217 -8.61 11.61 -37.98
N LEU A 218 -7.34 11.74 -38.36
CA LEU A 218 -6.93 12.92 -39.11
C LEU A 218 -6.43 12.44 -40.47
N ARG A 219 -7.27 12.63 -41.50
CA ARG A 219 -6.87 12.73 -42.90
C ARG A 219 -7.20 14.14 -43.34
#